data_AF-A0A8S0Z382-F1
#
_entry.id   AF-A0A8S0Z382-F1
#
_cell.length_a   1.000
_cell.length_b   1.000
_cell.length_c   1.000
_cell.angle_alpha   90.00
_cell.angle_beta   90.00
_cell.angle_gamma   90.00
#
_symmetry.space_group_name_H-M   'P 1'
#
loop_
_entity.id
_entity.type
_entity.pdbx_description
1 polymer ?
#
loop_
_entity_poly.entity_id
_entity_poly.type
_entity_poly.pdbx_seq_one_letter_code
_entity_poly.pdbx_strand_id
1 'polypeptide(L)'
;MNKQKAILFLFSIAKEIEKSFRCPIIFLTEKDYADYIVKSLMGMHCVLQDKIKYNELFETIKQFHYEWLQAVQDIELFKKMLKELPRDVPLRAIDFTIDCLENRYTYLCNYMREMETSMPSEEKKIMGTNLTIIAEIKQINVSKLLEKKRRILTQVDQAEYLNTIQNESEELLNWLDRINDNLALHFCRVLDLKVSIQPSDLTKPLKQIIEEISDDPDPEAQRIADLIHSTCKKISTTIRLNSIQEIEIAKIVQKIKELENRINRLELENSSALMALKNKTIYLEDRLKSLENVKLSKVPVKSENIQFLNGETDCIFNHILPHAERCRLVERLMKLWNSSTEHENESIISILSVADLKEVFSDVHGRFCVDKYGRKLYDKCNNTQLSQLYQLNEVNKLVPVQDDEKHVYFYDECGRYYLNGNNQRIYKAYATASEYILNKTGVLLKLQEVKGGIEYFYDNLGRYHFNLNGKRIYTNENSENEYEDDGLGNLLRIKSRNYTYEPYTKKPLTLEENKYLKRVVGPALKECVAKVVLHRPNDPIAYLSMSLIKYWKNTKDRNKHLDDKREMFEERDLYCITKENSSIQLKNYDMDYTLQDEASYSIEYETEEAVEEN
;
A
#
# COMPACT_ATOMS: atom_id res chain seq x y z
N MET A 1 17.89 -4.50 -19.03
CA MET A 1 16.94 -4.02 -18.00
C MET A 1 17.16 -2.51 -17.73
N ASN A 2 16.18 -1.72 -17.24
CA ASN A 2 16.45 -0.32 -16.77
C ASN A 2 17.35 -0.38 -15.53
N LYS A 3 18.30 0.56 -15.34
CA LYS A 3 19.22 0.62 -14.17
C LYS A 3 18.48 0.47 -12.84
N GLN A 4 17.33 1.13 -12.70
CA GLN A 4 16.50 1.04 -11.50
C GLN A 4 15.90 -0.37 -11.28
N LYS A 5 15.51 -1.07 -12.36
CA LYS A 5 15.04 -2.46 -12.28
C LYS A 5 16.18 -3.43 -11.94
N ALA A 6 17.40 -3.15 -12.38
CA ALA A 6 18.59 -3.94 -12.02
C ALA A 6 18.93 -3.82 -10.53
N ILE A 7 18.87 -2.61 -10.00
CA ILE A 7 19.06 -2.35 -8.57
C ILE A 7 17.95 -3.02 -7.74
N LEU A 8 16.68 -2.92 -8.15
CA LEU A 8 15.58 -3.64 -7.48
C LEU A 8 15.76 -5.17 -7.52
N PHE A 9 16.33 -5.70 -8.60
CA PHE A 9 16.63 -7.12 -8.69
C PHE A 9 17.77 -7.51 -7.73
N LEU A 10 18.83 -6.69 -7.59
CA LEU A 10 19.88 -6.92 -6.59
C LEU A 10 19.34 -6.99 -5.16
N PHE A 11 18.39 -6.12 -4.79
CA PHE A 11 17.70 -6.22 -3.51
C PHE A 11 16.87 -7.50 -3.37
N SER A 12 16.31 -8.01 -4.47
CA SER A 12 15.57 -9.28 -4.48
C SER A 12 16.51 -10.46 -4.28
N ILE A 13 17.70 -10.43 -4.90
CA ILE A 13 18.77 -11.42 -4.71
C ILE A 13 19.22 -11.43 -3.25
N ALA A 14 19.52 -10.27 -2.67
CA ALA A 14 19.91 -10.17 -1.25
C ALA A 14 18.83 -10.76 -0.32
N LYS A 15 17.55 -10.47 -0.56
CA LYS A 15 16.42 -11.01 0.22
C LYS A 15 16.23 -12.51 0.07
N GLU A 16 16.39 -13.06 -1.13
CA GLU A 16 16.27 -14.52 -1.31
C GLU A 16 17.45 -15.27 -0.72
N ILE A 17 18.66 -14.73 -0.89
CA ILE A 17 19.84 -15.28 -0.25
C ILE A 17 19.69 -15.20 1.27
N GLU A 18 19.18 -14.11 1.83
CA GLU A 18 18.84 -14.00 3.26
C GLU A 18 17.94 -15.16 3.72
N LYS A 19 16.94 -15.57 2.94
CA LYS A 19 16.09 -16.73 3.31
C LYS A 19 16.88 -18.03 3.44
N SER A 20 17.93 -18.23 2.63
CA SER A 20 18.82 -19.38 2.76
C SER A 20 19.57 -19.40 4.10
N PHE A 21 19.76 -18.23 4.74
CA PHE A 21 20.35 -18.09 6.06
C PHE A 21 19.34 -18.18 7.20
N ARG A 22 18.01 -18.18 6.98
CA ARG A 22 17.03 -18.09 8.08
C ARG A 22 16.77 -19.41 8.82
N CYS A 23 17.08 -20.55 8.20
CA CYS A 23 16.80 -21.87 8.77
C CYS A 23 18.10 -22.61 9.09
N PRO A 24 18.29 -23.11 10.32
CA PRO A 24 19.49 -23.82 10.75
C PRO A 24 19.42 -25.30 10.30
N ILE A 25 19.37 -25.52 8.99
CA ILE A 25 19.33 -26.85 8.37
C ILE A 25 20.72 -27.47 8.31
N ILE A 26 20.80 -28.80 8.27
CA ILE A 26 22.06 -29.54 8.12
C ILE A 26 22.14 -30.08 6.68
N PHE A 27 23.23 -29.81 5.96
CA PHE A 27 23.49 -30.41 4.65
C PHE A 27 24.01 -31.85 4.78
N LEU A 28 23.11 -32.76 5.11
CA LEU A 28 23.41 -34.17 5.45
C LEU A 28 24.19 -34.94 4.37
N THR A 29 24.11 -34.51 3.12
CA THR A 29 24.81 -35.10 1.97
C THR A 29 26.16 -34.44 1.66
N GLU A 30 26.63 -33.52 2.51
CA GLU A 30 27.86 -32.71 2.29
C GLU A 30 27.85 -31.97 0.93
N LYS A 31 26.67 -31.50 0.50
CA LYS A 31 26.48 -30.67 -0.69
C LYS A 31 25.83 -29.34 -0.30
N ASP A 32 26.38 -28.23 -0.80
CA ASP A 32 25.78 -26.92 -0.59
C ASP A 32 24.64 -26.67 -1.60
N TYR A 33 23.43 -27.00 -1.17
CA TYR A 33 22.24 -26.78 -1.97
C TYR A 33 21.83 -25.30 -2.07
N ALA A 34 22.37 -24.39 -1.26
CA ALA A 34 22.10 -22.95 -1.43
C ALA A 34 23.09 -22.27 -2.38
N ASP A 35 24.27 -22.86 -2.62
CA ASP A 35 25.27 -22.32 -3.54
C ASP A 35 24.70 -22.16 -4.96
N TYR A 36 23.98 -23.15 -5.47
CA TYR A 36 23.40 -23.05 -6.80
C TYR A 36 22.28 -22.01 -6.91
N ILE A 37 21.51 -21.78 -5.83
CA ILE A 37 20.50 -20.73 -5.78
C ILE A 37 21.17 -19.35 -5.91
N VAL A 38 22.26 -19.15 -5.17
CA VAL A 38 23.07 -17.93 -5.23
C VAL A 38 23.63 -17.72 -6.64
N LYS A 39 24.25 -18.77 -7.21
CA LYS A 39 24.79 -18.73 -8.58
C LYS A 39 23.72 -18.47 -9.64
N SER A 40 22.55 -19.10 -9.52
CA SER A 40 21.44 -18.94 -10.46
C SER A 40 20.87 -17.52 -10.43
N LEU A 41 20.67 -16.96 -9.23
CA LEU A 41 20.20 -15.58 -9.05
C LEU A 41 21.20 -14.56 -9.60
N MET A 42 22.49 -14.73 -9.30
CA MET A 42 23.54 -13.85 -9.79
C MET A 42 23.76 -13.99 -11.30
N GLY A 43 23.77 -15.21 -11.83
CA GLY A 43 23.86 -15.48 -13.26
C GLY A 43 22.70 -14.84 -14.02
N MET A 44 21.48 -14.97 -13.49
CA MET A 44 20.32 -14.30 -14.05
C MET A 44 20.46 -12.77 -14.03
N HIS A 45 21.01 -12.20 -12.96
CA HIS A 45 21.25 -10.77 -12.86
C HIS A 45 22.25 -10.29 -13.93
N CYS A 46 23.35 -11.01 -14.11
CA CYS A 46 24.33 -10.71 -15.15
C CYS A 46 23.70 -10.76 -16.56
N VAL A 47 22.95 -11.84 -16.87
CA VAL A 47 22.26 -12.01 -18.15
C VAL A 47 21.28 -10.86 -18.44
N LEU A 48 20.57 -10.38 -17.43
CA LEU A 48 19.59 -9.29 -17.56
C LEU A 48 20.20 -7.89 -17.68
N GLN A 49 21.43 -7.71 -17.19
CA GLN A 49 22.20 -6.46 -17.33
C GLN A 49 22.81 -6.33 -18.71
N ASP A 50 23.42 -7.40 -19.24
CA ASP A 50 24.25 -7.33 -20.45
C ASP A 50 23.47 -7.39 -21.78
N LYS A 51 22.13 -7.42 -21.75
CA LYS A 51 21.26 -7.47 -22.95
C LYS A 51 21.63 -8.61 -23.92
N ILE A 52 21.92 -9.82 -23.40
CA ILE A 52 22.34 -10.98 -24.20
C ILE A 52 21.37 -12.19 -24.04
N LYS A 53 21.56 -13.17 -24.91
CA LYS A 53 20.65 -14.11 -25.57
C LYS A 53 19.84 -15.00 -24.62
N TYR A 54 18.55 -15.15 -24.94
CA TYR A 54 17.58 -16.07 -24.30
C TYR A 54 18.13 -17.48 -24.01
N ASN A 55 19.09 -17.96 -24.80
CA ASN A 55 19.72 -19.27 -24.61
C ASN A 55 20.48 -19.39 -23.28
N GLU A 56 21.24 -18.38 -22.85
CA GLU A 56 22.01 -18.43 -21.59
C GLU A 56 21.08 -18.41 -20.36
N LEU A 57 19.98 -17.67 -20.47
CA LEU A 57 18.92 -17.69 -19.48
C LEU A 57 18.23 -19.06 -19.42
N PHE A 58 17.91 -19.65 -20.56
CA PHE A 58 17.30 -20.98 -20.63
C PHE A 58 18.20 -22.04 -20.02
N GLU A 59 19.50 -22.02 -20.31
CA GLU A 59 20.48 -22.92 -19.69
C GLU A 59 20.57 -22.70 -18.17
N THR A 60 20.49 -21.45 -17.69
CA THR A 60 20.45 -21.16 -16.24
C THR A 60 19.21 -21.77 -15.58
N ILE A 61 18.04 -21.68 -16.20
CA ILE A 61 16.78 -22.26 -15.69
C ILE A 61 16.84 -23.80 -15.74
N LYS A 62 17.35 -24.36 -16.83
CA LYS A 62 17.52 -25.80 -17.01
C LYS A 62 18.48 -26.39 -15.97
N GLN A 63 19.62 -25.72 -15.75
CA GLN A 63 20.60 -26.11 -14.74
C GLN A 63 19.99 -26.06 -13.34
N PHE A 64 19.26 -24.99 -13.01
CA PHE A 64 18.52 -24.88 -11.75
C PHE A 64 17.58 -26.08 -11.52
N HIS A 65 16.80 -26.45 -12.54
CA HIS A 65 15.85 -27.57 -12.41
C HIS A 65 16.57 -28.91 -12.23
N TYR A 66 17.65 -29.14 -12.99
CA TYR A 66 18.47 -30.34 -12.87
C TYR A 66 19.11 -30.46 -11.48
N GLU A 67 19.67 -29.36 -10.95
CA GLU A 67 20.30 -29.34 -9.62
C GLU A 67 19.29 -29.55 -8.50
N TRP A 68 18.06 -29.04 -8.63
CA TRP A 68 16.99 -29.34 -7.69
C TRP A 68 16.61 -30.83 -7.71
N LEU A 69 16.38 -31.42 -8.88
CA LEU A 69 16.05 -32.84 -9.00
C LEU A 69 17.17 -33.73 -8.43
N GLN A 70 18.43 -33.40 -8.73
CA GLN A 70 19.58 -34.10 -8.19
C GLN A 70 19.64 -33.97 -6.67
N ALA A 71 19.38 -32.79 -6.11
CA ALA A 71 19.36 -32.55 -4.67
C ALA A 71 18.29 -33.38 -3.96
N VAL A 72 17.07 -33.45 -4.52
CA VAL A 72 16.00 -34.30 -3.98
C VAL A 72 16.42 -35.77 -4.02
N GLN A 73 16.99 -36.23 -5.13
CA GLN A 73 17.47 -37.60 -5.27
C GLN A 73 18.57 -37.93 -4.27
N ASP A 74 19.54 -37.03 -4.08
CA ASP A 74 20.65 -37.21 -3.14
C ASP A 74 20.14 -37.33 -1.70
N ILE A 75 19.17 -36.51 -1.30
CA ILE A 75 18.58 -36.55 0.05
C ILE A 75 17.73 -37.81 0.25
N GLU A 76 16.96 -38.23 -0.76
CA GLU A 76 16.20 -39.47 -0.70
C GLU A 76 17.10 -40.72 -0.66
N LEU A 77 18.23 -40.71 -1.38
CA LEU A 77 19.25 -41.75 -1.26
C LEU A 77 19.87 -41.77 0.13
N PHE A 78 20.19 -40.59 0.69
CA PHE A 78 20.67 -40.47 2.06
C PHE A 78 19.66 -41.05 3.07
N LYS A 79 18.36 -40.74 2.92
CA LYS A 79 17.29 -41.27 3.77
C LYS A 79 17.23 -42.80 3.76
N LYS A 80 17.45 -43.43 2.60
CA LYS A 80 17.50 -44.90 2.48
C LYS A 80 18.69 -45.51 3.23
N MET A 81 19.80 -44.78 3.33
CA MET A 81 21.03 -45.22 4.00
C MET A 81 21.09 -44.91 5.50
N LEU A 82 20.11 -44.19 6.05
CA LEU A 82 20.09 -43.72 7.46
C LEU A 82 20.40 -44.81 8.49
N LYS A 83 19.90 -46.03 8.28
CA LYS A 83 20.05 -47.15 9.25
C LYS A 83 21.49 -47.64 9.39
N GLU A 84 22.31 -47.44 8.36
CA GLU A 84 23.69 -47.93 8.27
C GLU A 84 24.72 -46.80 8.45
N LEU A 85 24.23 -45.58 8.67
CA LEU A 85 25.06 -44.38 8.64
C LEU A 85 25.84 -44.21 9.96
N PRO A 86 27.17 -44.07 9.91
CA PRO A 86 27.96 -43.85 11.12
C PRO A 86 27.79 -42.41 11.62
N ARG A 87 27.89 -42.23 12.95
CA ARG A 87 27.58 -40.96 13.64
C ARG A 87 28.50 -39.80 13.27
N ASP A 88 29.69 -40.08 12.77
CA ASP A 88 30.64 -39.08 12.29
C ASP A 88 30.12 -38.34 11.06
N VAL A 89 29.29 -38.99 10.22
CA VAL A 89 28.79 -38.39 8.97
C VAL A 89 27.90 -37.17 9.23
N PRO A 90 26.83 -37.21 10.07
CA PRO A 90 26.04 -36.02 10.33
C PRO A 90 26.80 -34.93 11.10
N LEU A 91 27.80 -35.31 11.90
CA LEU A 91 28.66 -34.36 12.62
C LEU A 91 29.57 -33.58 11.66
N ARG A 92 30.19 -34.27 10.69
CA ARG A 92 30.94 -33.64 9.60
C ARG A 92 30.03 -32.78 8.73
N ALA A 93 28.81 -33.25 8.43
CA ALA A 93 27.84 -32.49 7.67
C ALA A 93 27.48 -31.15 8.34
N ILE A 94 27.42 -31.09 9.68
CA ILE A 94 27.21 -29.82 10.40
C ILE A 94 28.40 -28.87 10.22
N ASP A 95 29.63 -29.36 10.39
CA ASP A 95 30.83 -28.54 10.20
C ASP A 95 30.92 -28.01 8.77
N PHE A 96 30.68 -28.90 7.79
CA PHE A 96 30.56 -28.54 6.38
C PHE A 96 29.48 -27.47 6.14
N THR A 97 28.32 -27.59 6.80
CA THR A 97 27.23 -26.60 6.66
C THR A 97 27.64 -25.23 7.21
N ILE A 98 28.39 -25.19 8.32
CA ILE A 98 28.92 -23.94 8.89
C ILE A 98 29.91 -23.29 7.92
N ASP A 99 30.82 -24.08 7.35
CA ASP A 99 31.77 -23.59 6.34
C ASP A 99 31.04 -23.05 5.09
N CYS A 100 30.00 -23.74 4.63
CA CYS A 100 29.15 -23.26 3.54
C CYS A 100 28.50 -21.92 3.85
N LEU A 101 27.95 -21.74 5.06
CA LEU A 101 27.35 -20.47 5.47
C LEU A 101 28.36 -19.32 5.42
N GLU A 102 29.59 -19.55 5.87
CA GLU A 102 30.65 -18.54 5.81
C GLU A 102 31.02 -18.21 4.37
N ASN A 103 31.27 -19.23 3.55
CA ASN A 103 31.65 -19.08 2.15
C ASN A 103 30.57 -18.32 1.35
N ARG A 104 29.29 -18.68 1.51
CA ARG A 104 28.18 -17.99 0.85
C ARG A 104 28.07 -16.53 1.27
N TYR A 105 28.28 -16.23 2.55
CA TYR A 105 28.24 -14.85 3.05
C TYR A 105 29.40 -14.03 2.46
N THR A 106 30.62 -14.56 2.48
CA THR A 106 31.79 -13.90 1.88
C THR A 106 31.57 -13.65 0.39
N TYR A 107 31.05 -14.65 -0.33
CA TYR A 107 30.75 -14.52 -1.75
C TYR A 107 29.70 -13.45 -2.02
N LEU A 108 28.61 -13.40 -1.24
CA LEU A 108 27.59 -12.35 -1.33
C LEU A 108 28.17 -10.96 -1.07
N CYS A 109 29.00 -10.80 -0.03
CA CYS A 109 29.63 -9.51 0.28
C CYS A 109 30.54 -9.03 -0.85
N ASN A 110 31.32 -9.93 -1.44
CA ASN A 110 32.19 -9.60 -2.57
C ASN A 110 31.37 -9.17 -3.78
N TYR A 111 30.33 -9.94 -4.13
CA TYR A 111 29.42 -9.61 -5.22
C TYR A 111 28.74 -8.25 -5.03
N MET A 112 28.20 -7.98 -3.84
CA MET A 112 27.54 -6.70 -3.55
C MET A 112 28.52 -5.53 -3.63
N ARG A 113 29.77 -5.70 -3.18
CA ARG A 113 30.82 -4.68 -3.28
C ARG A 113 31.17 -4.34 -4.72
N GLU A 114 31.21 -5.33 -5.62
CA GLU A 114 31.40 -5.08 -7.05
C GLU A 114 30.25 -4.26 -7.63
N MET A 115 29.02 -4.58 -7.22
CA MET A 115 27.81 -3.91 -7.68
C MET A 115 27.60 -2.51 -7.08
N GLU A 116 28.20 -2.18 -5.94
CA GLU A 116 28.11 -0.86 -5.30
C GLU A 116 28.57 0.28 -6.21
N THR A 117 29.49 0.02 -7.14
CA THR A 117 29.95 1.04 -8.11
C THR A 117 28.81 1.60 -8.98
N SER A 118 27.75 0.80 -9.18
CA SER A 118 26.59 1.14 -9.98
C SER A 118 25.41 1.73 -9.18
N MET A 119 25.47 1.72 -7.85
CA MET A 119 24.37 2.11 -6.97
C MET A 119 24.45 3.57 -6.47
N PRO A 120 23.33 4.32 -6.45
CA PRO A 120 23.13 5.53 -5.66
C PRO A 120 23.47 5.39 -4.16
N SER A 121 23.90 6.49 -3.54
CA SER A 121 24.36 6.53 -2.13
C SER A 121 23.31 6.03 -1.12
N GLU A 122 22.03 6.37 -1.31
CA GLU A 122 20.95 5.92 -0.42
C GLU A 122 20.74 4.41 -0.50
N GLU A 123 20.78 3.83 -1.70
CA GLU A 123 20.60 2.39 -1.92
C GLU A 123 21.79 1.59 -1.39
N LYS A 124 23.02 2.14 -1.45
CA LYS A 124 24.19 1.54 -0.78
C LYS A 124 23.99 1.41 0.72
N LYS A 125 23.44 2.43 1.38
CA LYS A 125 23.15 2.36 2.83
C LYS A 125 22.13 1.26 3.12
N ILE A 126 21.06 1.16 2.34
CA ILE A 126 20.03 0.13 2.53
C ILE A 126 20.62 -1.27 2.31
N MET A 127 21.44 -1.45 1.27
CA MET A 127 22.11 -2.72 1.00
C MET A 127 23.09 -3.09 2.11
N GLY A 128 23.85 -2.12 2.63
CA GLY A 128 24.72 -2.31 3.79
C GLY A 128 23.96 -2.80 5.02
N THR A 129 22.80 -2.22 5.31
CA THR A 129 21.92 -2.69 6.39
C THR A 129 21.46 -4.14 6.16
N ASN A 130 21.08 -4.51 4.93
CA ASN A 130 20.68 -5.89 4.63
C ASN A 130 21.83 -6.88 4.82
N LEU A 131 23.06 -6.52 4.42
CA LEU A 131 24.22 -7.36 4.65
C LEU A 131 24.52 -7.55 6.14
N THR A 132 24.36 -6.50 6.95
CA THR A 132 24.47 -6.62 8.42
C THR A 132 23.42 -7.56 8.99
N ILE A 133 22.16 -7.46 8.54
CA ILE A 133 21.09 -8.39 8.95
C ILE A 133 21.45 -9.84 8.58
N ILE A 134 21.95 -10.08 7.37
CA ILE A 134 22.38 -11.42 6.95
C ILE A 134 23.54 -11.92 7.83
N ALA A 135 24.49 -11.06 8.20
CA ALA A 135 25.59 -11.42 9.09
C ALA A 135 25.11 -11.82 10.49
N GLU A 136 24.13 -11.10 11.05
CA GLU A 136 23.50 -11.42 12.33
C GLU A 136 22.74 -12.76 12.27
N ILE A 137 21.94 -12.96 11.21
CA ILE A 137 21.22 -14.22 10.99
C ILE A 137 22.21 -15.40 10.86
N LYS A 138 23.31 -15.22 10.13
CA LYS A 138 24.39 -16.22 10.01
C LYS A 138 24.94 -16.61 11.38
N GLN A 139 25.29 -15.64 12.22
CA GLN A 139 25.79 -15.87 13.59
C GLN A 139 24.79 -16.66 14.45
N ILE A 140 23.50 -16.30 14.37
CA ILE A 140 22.42 -17.02 15.06
C ILE A 140 22.35 -18.47 14.57
N ASN A 141 22.44 -18.70 13.26
CA ASN A 141 22.35 -20.04 12.70
C ASN A 141 23.57 -20.90 13.02
N VAL A 142 24.79 -20.35 12.98
CA VAL A 142 26.00 -21.07 13.42
C VAL A 142 25.83 -21.52 14.88
N SER A 143 25.31 -20.64 15.73
CA SER A 143 25.04 -20.96 17.14
C SER A 143 24.05 -22.13 17.29
N LYS A 144 22.95 -22.13 16.50
CA LYS A 144 21.95 -23.22 16.49
C LYS A 144 22.49 -24.52 15.91
N LEU A 145 23.34 -24.46 14.89
CA LEU A 145 23.98 -25.64 14.31
C LEU A 145 24.95 -26.29 15.31
N LEU A 146 25.70 -25.48 16.07
CA LEU A 146 26.55 -25.98 17.16
C LEU A 146 25.72 -26.57 18.32
N GLU A 147 24.51 -26.08 18.56
CA GLU A 147 23.57 -26.69 19.49
C GLU A 147 23.06 -28.05 18.97
N LYS A 148 22.64 -28.12 17.69
CA LYS A 148 22.28 -29.39 17.03
C LYS A 148 23.44 -30.40 17.09
N LYS A 149 24.68 -29.96 16.85
CA LYS A 149 25.90 -30.77 16.97
C LYS A 149 26.05 -31.36 18.38
N ARG A 150 25.92 -30.53 19.42
CA ARG A 150 25.98 -30.98 20.82
C ARG A 150 24.88 -31.99 21.12
N ARG A 151 23.65 -31.74 20.68
CA ARG A 151 22.51 -32.65 20.87
C ARG A 151 22.79 -34.03 20.27
N ILE A 152 23.23 -34.07 19.01
CA ILE A 152 23.57 -35.32 18.31
C ILE A 152 24.72 -36.07 19.02
N LEU A 153 25.74 -35.35 19.51
CA LEU A 153 26.85 -35.94 20.27
C LEU A 153 26.38 -36.57 21.60
N THR A 154 25.42 -35.95 22.28
CA THR A 154 24.94 -36.41 23.60
C THR A 154 23.90 -37.53 23.55
N GLN A 155 23.32 -37.82 22.38
CA GLN A 155 22.30 -38.85 22.24
C GLN A 155 22.91 -40.25 22.38
N VAL A 156 22.53 -40.97 23.44
CA VAL A 156 23.02 -42.33 23.69
C VAL A 156 22.17 -43.36 22.94
N ASP A 157 20.85 -43.19 22.94
CA ASP A 157 19.92 -44.10 22.28
C ASP A 157 20.00 -44.02 20.74
N GLN A 158 20.12 -45.18 20.10
CA GLN A 158 20.21 -45.30 18.65
C GLN A 158 18.87 -45.01 17.97
N ALA A 159 17.74 -45.36 18.59
CA ALA A 159 16.42 -45.08 18.01
C ALA A 159 16.13 -43.57 18.03
N GLU A 160 16.41 -42.90 19.15
CA GLU A 160 16.31 -41.44 19.27
C GLU A 160 17.24 -40.70 18.28
N TYR A 161 18.48 -41.18 18.12
CA TYR A 161 19.43 -40.66 17.14
C TYR A 161 18.88 -40.76 15.71
N LEU A 162 18.42 -41.95 15.29
CA LEU A 162 17.91 -42.17 13.94
C LEU A 162 16.68 -41.31 13.65
N ASN A 163 15.76 -41.19 14.61
CA ASN A 163 14.60 -40.32 14.50
C ASN A 163 15.01 -38.83 14.39
N THR A 164 16.05 -38.42 15.12
CA THR A 164 16.59 -37.06 15.04
C THR A 164 17.17 -36.78 13.65
N ILE A 165 18.02 -37.66 13.11
CA ILE A 165 18.58 -37.46 11.77
C ILE A 165 17.50 -37.56 10.69
N GLN A 166 16.48 -38.41 10.86
CA GLN A 166 15.34 -38.46 9.95
C GLN A 166 14.58 -37.13 9.93
N ASN A 167 14.27 -36.55 11.10
CA ASN A 167 13.64 -35.23 11.19
C ASN A 167 14.49 -34.13 10.54
N GLU A 168 15.82 -34.17 10.71
CA GLU A 168 16.74 -33.22 10.05
C GLU A 168 16.75 -33.39 8.53
N SER A 169 16.61 -34.62 8.02
CA SER A 169 16.49 -34.88 6.58
C SER A 169 15.17 -34.38 5.99
N GLU A 170 14.08 -34.47 6.75
CA GLU A 170 12.78 -33.90 6.37
C GLU A 170 12.81 -32.37 6.45
N GLU A 171 13.47 -31.79 7.46
CA GLU A 171 13.68 -30.34 7.55
C GLU A 171 14.48 -29.82 6.35
N LEU A 172 15.52 -30.55 5.93
CA LEU A 172 16.32 -30.22 4.75
C LEU A 172 15.50 -30.24 3.44
N LEU A 173 14.67 -31.28 3.23
CA LEU A 173 13.78 -31.35 2.05
C LEU A 173 12.77 -30.20 2.03
N ASN A 174 12.09 -29.95 3.16
CA ASN A 174 11.13 -28.86 3.27
C ASN A 174 11.77 -27.49 3.01
N TRP A 175 12.99 -27.30 3.48
CA TRP A 175 13.77 -26.09 3.23
C TRP A 175 14.15 -25.97 1.75
N LEU A 176 14.60 -27.06 1.14
CA LEU A 176 14.99 -27.11 -0.27
C LEU A 176 13.81 -26.72 -1.17
N ASP A 177 12.65 -27.34 -0.97
CA ASP A 177 11.43 -27.02 -1.72
C ASP A 177 11.02 -25.56 -1.55
N ARG A 178 11.01 -25.08 -0.30
CA ARG A 178 10.66 -23.69 -0.02
C ARG A 178 11.57 -22.71 -0.76
N ILE A 179 12.88 -22.96 -0.82
CA ILE A 179 13.76 -22.01 -1.52
C ILE A 179 13.65 -22.15 -3.03
N ASN A 180 13.54 -23.36 -3.56
CA ASN A 180 13.36 -23.56 -5.01
C ASN A 180 12.04 -22.97 -5.52
N ASP A 181 10.94 -23.10 -4.76
CA ASP A 181 9.67 -22.44 -5.06
C ASP A 181 9.81 -20.91 -5.11
N ASN A 182 10.52 -20.34 -4.13
CA ASN A 182 10.77 -18.90 -4.12
C ASN A 182 11.62 -18.46 -5.32
N LEU A 183 12.66 -19.24 -5.67
CA LEU A 183 13.51 -18.97 -6.83
C LEU A 183 12.70 -19.05 -8.13
N ALA A 184 11.88 -20.09 -8.30
CA ALA A 184 11.00 -20.25 -9.44
C ALA A 184 9.99 -19.08 -9.57
N LEU A 185 9.40 -18.63 -8.45
CA LEU A 185 8.53 -17.45 -8.43
C LEU A 185 9.27 -16.18 -8.87
N HIS A 186 10.54 -16.01 -8.49
CA HIS A 186 11.35 -14.88 -8.96
C HIS A 186 11.67 -15.00 -10.45
N PHE A 187 11.98 -16.19 -10.95
CA PHE A 187 12.16 -16.42 -12.38
C PHE A 187 10.89 -16.02 -13.16
N CYS A 188 9.72 -16.46 -12.72
CA CYS A 188 8.45 -16.09 -13.35
C CYS A 188 8.22 -14.56 -13.36
N ARG A 189 8.52 -13.88 -12.24
CA ARG A 189 8.35 -12.42 -12.12
C ARG A 189 9.31 -11.63 -13.00
N VAL A 190 10.56 -12.06 -13.07
CA VAL A 190 11.64 -11.33 -13.74
C VAL A 190 11.61 -11.54 -15.25
N LEU A 191 11.21 -12.74 -15.68
CA LEU A 191 11.10 -13.08 -17.10
C LEU A 191 9.79 -12.63 -17.73
N ASP A 192 8.88 -12.09 -16.93
CA ASP A 192 7.50 -11.77 -17.33
C ASP A 192 6.90 -12.93 -18.14
N LEU A 193 7.22 -14.16 -17.72
CA LEU A 193 6.67 -15.38 -18.29
C LEU A 193 5.20 -15.39 -17.89
N LYS A 194 4.38 -14.72 -18.69
CA LYS A 194 2.96 -15.03 -18.81
C LYS A 194 2.88 -16.43 -19.41
N VAL A 195 3.21 -17.44 -18.63
CA VAL A 195 2.89 -18.83 -18.96
C VAL A 195 1.38 -18.84 -19.04
N SER A 196 0.84 -18.83 -20.26
CA SER A 196 -0.56 -19.13 -20.46
C SER A 196 -0.72 -20.59 -20.10
N ILE A 197 -0.97 -20.87 -18.82
CA ILE A 197 -1.30 -22.21 -18.36
C ILE A 197 -2.59 -22.56 -19.11
N GLN A 198 -2.48 -23.37 -20.16
CA GLN A 198 -3.67 -23.90 -20.81
C GLN A 198 -4.32 -24.86 -19.80
N PRO A 199 -5.63 -24.76 -19.53
CA PRO A 199 -6.33 -25.68 -18.63
C PRO A 199 -6.17 -27.16 -19.02
N SER A 200 -5.90 -27.42 -20.31
CA SER A 200 -5.60 -28.73 -20.88
C SER A 200 -4.24 -29.32 -20.46
N ASP A 201 -3.26 -28.48 -20.08
CA ASP A 201 -1.91 -28.94 -19.71
C ASP A 201 -1.81 -29.37 -18.25
N LEU A 202 -2.65 -28.84 -17.35
CA LEU A 202 -2.73 -29.31 -15.96
C LEU A 202 -3.67 -30.51 -15.81
N THR A 203 -4.63 -30.71 -16.72
CA THR A 203 -5.61 -31.80 -16.60
C THR A 203 -4.98 -33.18 -16.82
N LYS A 204 -3.95 -33.31 -17.66
CA LYS A 204 -3.25 -34.59 -17.86
C LYS A 204 -2.37 -34.98 -16.65
N PRO A 205 -1.47 -34.12 -16.13
CA PRO A 205 -0.69 -34.41 -14.92
C PRO A 205 -1.58 -34.61 -13.69
N LEU A 206 -2.64 -33.79 -13.52
CA LEU A 206 -3.55 -33.94 -12.39
C LEU A 206 -4.33 -35.26 -12.48
N LYS A 207 -4.77 -35.67 -13.68
CA LYS A 207 -5.42 -36.96 -13.90
C LYS A 207 -4.46 -38.13 -13.64
N GLN A 208 -3.21 -38.01 -14.08
CA GLN A 208 -2.18 -39.01 -13.81
C GLN A 208 -1.88 -39.12 -12.30
N ILE A 209 -1.76 -38.00 -11.59
CA ILE A 209 -1.59 -37.99 -10.12
C ILE A 209 -2.81 -38.60 -9.41
N ILE A 210 -4.03 -38.32 -9.89
CA ILE A 210 -5.27 -38.90 -9.34
C ILE A 210 -5.32 -40.42 -9.58
N GLU A 211 -4.96 -40.88 -10.77
CA GLU A 211 -4.88 -42.31 -11.12
C GLU A 211 -3.83 -43.02 -10.25
N GLU A 212 -2.64 -42.43 -10.10
CA GLU A 212 -1.58 -42.96 -9.25
C GLU A 212 -1.95 -43.04 -7.75
N ILE A 213 -2.70 -42.06 -7.23
CA ILE A 213 -3.20 -42.08 -5.83
C ILE A 213 -4.34 -43.09 -5.65
N SER A 214 -5.14 -43.33 -6.70
CA SER A 214 -6.27 -44.26 -6.64
C SER A 214 -5.84 -45.73 -6.76
N ASP A 215 -4.68 -45.98 -7.37
CA ASP A 215 -4.09 -47.31 -7.52
C ASP A 215 -3.20 -47.72 -6.30
N ASP A 216 -2.96 -46.82 -5.34
CA ASP A 216 -2.16 -47.08 -4.14
C ASP A 216 -3.00 -47.75 -3.03
N PRO A 217 -2.61 -48.93 -2.51
CA PRO A 217 -3.37 -49.66 -1.48
C PRO A 217 -3.30 -49.04 -0.07
N ASP A 218 -2.54 -47.96 0.14
CA ASP A 218 -2.42 -47.30 1.44
C ASP A 218 -3.77 -46.73 1.95
N PRO A 219 -4.15 -46.90 3.23
CA PRO A 219 -5.44 -46.43 3.75
C PRO A 219 -5.63 -44.92 3.69
N GLU A 220 -4.53 -44.16 3.77
CA GLU A 220 -4.56 -42.69 3.63
C GLU A 220 -4.77 -42.29 2.17
N ALA A 221 -4.14 -43.00 1.23
CA ALA A 221 -4.38 -42.87 -0.20
C ALA A 221 -5.84 -43.19 -0.55
N GLN A 222 -6.40 -44.28 0.00
CA GLN A 222 -7.79 -44.66 -0.25
C GLN A 222 -8.80 -43.64 0.29
N ARG A 223 -8.54 -43.07 1.47
CA ARG A 223 -9.36 -41.99 2.05
C ARG A 223 -9.35 -40.74 1.17
N ILE A 224 -8.19 -40.40 0.62
CA ILE A 224 -8.02 -39.27 -0.29
C ILE A 224 -8.63 -39.57 -1.66
N ALA A 225 -8.53 -40.79 -2.16
CA ALA A 225 -9.19 -41.25 -3.39
C ALA A 225 -10.72 -41.17 -3.26
N ASP A 226 -11.30 -41.54 -2.11
CA ASP A 226 -12.73 -41.41 -1.84
C ASP A 226 -13.18 -39.95 -1.75
N LEU A 227 -12.36 -39.09 -1.12
CA LEU A 227 -12.57 -37.64 -1.08
C LEU A 227 -12.50 -37.04 -2.50
N ILE A 228 -11.50 -37.43 -3.29
CA ILE A 228 -11.35 -37.05 -4.69
C ILE A 228 -12.56 -37.54 -5.49
N HIS A 229 -13.02 -38.79 -5.36
CA HIS A 229 -14.16 -39.31 -6.11
C HIS A 229 -15.48 -38.58 -5.81
N SER A 230 -15.73 -38.23 -4.54
CA SER A 230 -16.93 -37.48 -4.14
C SER A 230 -16.92 -36.04 -4.68
N THR A 231 -15.74 -35.41 -4.76
CA THR A 231 -15.57 -34.03 -5.23
C THR A 231 -15.40 -33.95 -6.75
N CYS A 232 -14.75 -34.94 -7.37
CA CYS A 232 -14.52 -35.07 -8.81
C CYS A 232 -15.78 -35.41 -9.59
N LYS A 233 -16.87 -35.86 -8.95
CA LYS A 233 -18.19 -35.93 -9.60
C LYS A 233 -18.67 -34.55 -10.07
N LYS A 234 -18.28 -33.47 -9.36
CA LYS A 234 -18.52 -32.06 -9.74
C LYS A 234 -17.47 -31.52 -10.72
N ILE A 235 -16.26 -32.09 -10.74
CA ILE A 235 -15.16 -31.70 -11.65
C ILE A 235 -15.30 -32.38 -13.02
N SER A 236 -15.71 -33.65 -13.06
CA SER A 236 -15.98 -34.41 -14.30
C SER A 236 -17.08 -33.78 -15.15
N THR A 237 -18.07 -33.12 -14.54
CA THR A 237 -19.08 -32.35 -15.28
C THR A 237 -18.48 -31.12 -15.97
N THR A 238 -17.49 -30.48 -15.36
CA THR A 238 -16.79 -29.30 -15.91
C THR A 238 -15.74 -29.67 -16.95
N ILE A 239 -15.02 -30.79 -16.76
CA ILE A 239 -14.07 -31.35 -17.73
C ILE A 239 -14.80 -31.94 -18.96
N ARG A 240 -16.00 -32.52 -18.76
CA ARG A 240 -16.86 -32.95 -19.87
C ARG A 240 -17.27 -31.78 -20.76
N LEU A 241 -17.49 -30.58 -20.23
CA LEU A 241 -17.83 -29.41 -21.04
C LEU A 241 -16.68 -28.99 -22.00
N ASN A 242 -15.42 -29.08 -21.57
CA ASN A 242 -14.27 -28.77 -22.44
C ASN A 242 -14.03 -29.84 -23.52
N SER A 243 -14.17 -31.13 -23.18
CA SER A 243 -14.06 -32.21 -24.17
C SER A 243 -15.22 -32.23 -25.18
N ILE A 244 -16.41 -31.77 -24.81
CA ILE A 244 -17.55 -31.59 -25.73
C ILE A 244 -17.24 -30.52 -26.79
N GLN A 245 -16.56 -29.43 -26.42
CA GLN A 245 -16.17 -28.37 -27.36
C GLN A 245 -15.11 -28.85 -28.37
N GLU A 246 -14.14 -29.68 -27.95
CA GLU A 246 -13.15 -30.28 -28.87
C GLU A 246 -13.81 -31.27 -29.85
N ILE A 247 -14.78 -32.06 -29.39
CA ILE A 247 -15.58 -32.96 -30.24
C ILE A 247 -16.46 -32.15 -31.21
N GLU A 248 -17.00 -31.01 -30.79
CA GLU A 248 -17.79 -30.12 -31.64
C GLU A 248 -16.93 -29.48 -32.74
N ILE A 249 -15.72 -29.02 -32.41
CA ILE A 249 -14.74 -28.50 -33.38
C ILE A 249 -14.40 -29.58 -34.42
N ALA A 250 -14.06 -30.80 -33.97
CA ALA A 250 -13.72 -31.91 -34.87
C ALA A 250 -14.88 -32.25 -35.83
N LYS A 251 -16.13 -32.23 -35.34
CA LYS A 251 -17.33 -32.47 -36.17
C LYS A 251 -17.58 -31.34 -37.17
N ILE A 252 -17.34 -30.08 -36.80
CA ILE A 252 -17.49 -28.93 -37.69
C ILE A 252 -16.44 -28.98 -38.81
N VAL A 253 -15.17 -29.26 -38.48
CA VAL A 253 -14.09 -29.43 -39.47
C VAL A 253 -14.42 -30.55 -40.46
N GLN A 254 -14.87 -31.70 -39.97
CA GLN A 254 -15.27 -32.81 -40.83
C GLN A 254 -16.42 -32.41 -41.78
N LYS A 255 -17.40 -31.66 -41.27
CA LYS A 255 -18.57 -31.23 -42.05
C LYS A 255 -18.24 -30.16 -43.09
N ILE A 256 -17.30 -29.27 -42.81
CA ILE A 256 -16.74 -28.33 -43.79
C ILE A 256 -16.09 -29.12 -44.94
N LYS A 257 -15.22 -30.08 -44.61
CA LYS A 257 -14.55 -30.92 -45.61
C LYS A 257 -15.52 -31.72 -46.48
N GLU A 258 -16.58 -32.25 -45.89
CA GLU A 258 -17.66 -32.94 -46.63
C GLU A 258 -18.44 -32.00 -47.57
N LEU A 259 -18.68 -30.75 -47.14
CA LEU A 259 -19.36 -29.74 -47.94
C LEU A 259 -18.48 -29.20 -49.06
N GLU A 260 -17.19 -28.95 -48.82
CA GLU A 260 -16.22 -28.56 -49.85
C GLU A 260 -16.11 -29.63 -50.94
N ASN A 261 -15.98 -30.91 -50.54
CA ASN A 261 -15.98 -32.02 -51.50
C ASN A 261 -17.26 -32.08 -52.33
N ARG A 262 -18.41 -31.75 -51.74
CA ARG A 262 -19.70 -31.72 -52.44
C ARG A 262 -19.84 -30.49 -53.34
N ILE A 263 -19.32 -29.34 -52.93
CA ILE A 263 -19.27 -28.11 -53.75
C ILE A 263 -18.38 -28.34 -54.97
N ASN A 264 -17.19 -28.93 -54.80
CA ASN A 264 -16.27 -29.21 -55.91
C ASN A 264 -16.90 -30.16 -56.95
N ARG A 265 -17.69 -31.15 -56.51
CA ARG A 265 -18.45 -32.01 -57.43
C ARG A 265 -19.56 -31.23 -58.15
N LEU A 266 -20.32 -30.42 -57.42
CA LEU A 266 -21.46 -29.67 -57.96
C LEU A 266 -21.05 -28.45 -58.81
N GLU A 267 -19.83 -27.95 -58.64
CA GLU A 267 -19.19 -26.93 -59.49
C GLU A 267 -18.94 -27.45 -60.90
N LEU A 268 -18.57 -28.73 -61.05
CA LEU A 268 -18.46 -29.38 -62.35
C LEU A 268 -19.84 -29.59 -63.01
N GLU A 269 -20.90 -29.63 -62.22
CA GLU A 269 -22.28 -29.90 -62.65
C GLU A 269 -23.15 -28.64 -62.81
N ASN A 270 -22.61 -27.43 -62.58
CA ASN A 270 -23.32 -26.14 -62.64
C ASN A 270 -24.67 -26.12 -61.88
N SER A 271 -24.70 -26.75 -60.71
CA SER A 271 -25.93 -26.89 -59.92
C SER A 271 -26.35 -25.58 -59.23
N SER A 272 -27.66 -25.28 -59.21
CA SER A 272 -28.21 -24.14 -58.47
C SER A 272 -28.06 -24.24 -56.94
N ALA A 273 -27.80 -25.44 -56.42
CA ALA A 273 -27.56 -25.68 -54.98
C ALA A 273 -26.18 -25.20 -54.50
N LEU A 274 -25.29 -24.85 -55.44
CA LEU A 274 -23.89 -24.52 -55.20
C LEU A 274 -23.74 -23.27 -54.34
N MET A 275 -24.53 -22.22 -54.60
CA MET A 275 -24.51 -21.01 -53.77
C MET A 275 -25.02 -21.26 -52.35
N ALA A 276 -26.04 -22.11 -52.17
CA ALA A 276 -26.54 -22.46 -50.84
C ALA A 276 -25.53 -23.27 -50.03
N LEU A 277 -24.80 -24.18 -50.67
CA LEU A 277 -23.74 -24.97 -50.03
C LEU A 277 -22.51 -24.11 -49.72
N LYS A 278 -22.12 -23.19 -50.61
CA LYS A 278 -21.05 -22.21 -50.34
C LYS A 278 -21.39 -21.34 -49.13
N ASN A 279 -22.60 -20.79 -49.08
CA ASN A 279 -23.04 -19.99 -47.92
C ASN A 279 -23.07 -20.79 -46.62
N LYS A 280 -23.43 -22.08 -46.68
CA LYS A 280 -23.41 -22.97 -45.51
C LYS A 280 -21.99 -23.32 -45.07
N THR A 281 -21.05 -23.40 -46.01
CA THR A 281 -19.62 -23.63 -45.72
C THR A 281 -19.02 -22.40 -45.07
N ILE A 282 -19.27 -21.21 -45.63
CA ILE A 282 -18.88 -19.91 -45.04
C ILE A 282 -19.44 -19.76 -43.62
N TYR A 283 -20.71 -20.11 -43.39
CA TYR A 283 -21.30 -20.06 -42.05
C TYR A 283 -20.60 -21.02 -41.06
N LEU A 284 -20.24 -22.22 -41.50
CA LEU A 284 -19.53 -23.19 -40.66
C LEU A 284 -18.07 -22.79 -40.45
N GLU A 285 -17.42 -22.15 -41.42
CA GLU A 285 -16.09 -21.56 -41.29
C GLU A 285 -16.10 -20.37 -40.33
N ASP A 286 -17.12 -19.50 -40.39
CA ASP A 286 -17.29 -18.41 -39.42
C ASP A 286 -17.58 -18.96 -38.02
N ARG A 287 -18.35 -20.04 -37.91
CA ARG A 287 -18.60 -20.73 -36.64
C ARG A 287 -17.32 -21.41 -36.12
N LEU A 288 -16.56 -22.09 -36.98
CA LEU A 288 -15.26 -22.67 -36.67
C LEU A 288 -14.31 -21.56 -36.18
N LYS A 289 -14.22 -20.46 -36.92
CA LYS A 289 -13.41 -19.29 -36.57
C LYS A 289 -13.87 -18.65 -35.27
N SER A 290 -15.16 -18.67 -34.94
CA SER A 290 -15.65 -18.21 -33.64
C SER A 290 -15.22 -19.14 -32.50
N LEU A 291 -15.29 -20.47 -32.70
CA LEU A 291 -14.85 -21.48 -31.72
C LEU A 291 -13.31 -21.50 -31.58
N GLU A 292 -12.60 -21.27 -32.67
CA GLU A 292 -11.15 -21.10 -32.72
C GLU A 292 -10.72 -19.74 -32.17
N ASN A 293 -11.52 -18.67 -32.29
CA ASN A 293 -11.24 -17.38 -31.64
C ASN A 293 -11.49 -17.44 -30.12
N VAL A 294 -12.41 -18.29 -29.67
CA VAL A 294 -12.52 -18.67 -28.24
C VAL A 294 -11.29 -19.48 -27.79
N LYS A 295 -10.64 -20.21 -28.71
CA LYS A 295 -9.35 -20.91 -28.50
C LYS A 295 -8.14 -19.97 -28.60
N LEU A 296 -8.17 -18.95 -29.47
CA LEU A 296 -7.10 -18.00 -29.82
C LEU A 296 -7.15 -16.67 -29.03
N SER A 297 -8.19 -16.41 -28.24
CA SER A 297 -8.14 -15.42 -27.16
C SER A 297 -7.14 -15.81 -26.05
N LYS A 298 -6.53 -16.99 -26.19
CA LYS A 298 -5.28 -17.40 -25.58
C LYS A 298 -4.30 -17.76 -26.71
N VAL A 299 -3.08 -17.19 -26.66
CA VAL A 299 -1.85 -17.52 -27.45
C VAL A 299 -1.72 -16.76 -28.80
N PRO A 300 -0.51 -16.45 -29.34
CA PRO A 300 0.76 -15.92 -28.81
C PRO A 300 1.26 -14.67 -29.61
N VAL A 301 2.36 -14.03 -29.17
CA VAL A 301 3.16 -13.16 -30.05
C VAL A 301 3.85 -14.05 -31.09
N LYS A 302 3.70 -13.72 -32.38
CA LYS A 302 4.36 -14.42 -33.50
C LYS A 302 5.89 -14.36 -33.34
N SER A 303 6.50 -15.50 -33.02
CA SER A 303 7.93 -15.73 -33.24
C SER A 303 8.10 -16.39 -34.60
N GLU A 304 8.70 -15.68 -35.53
CA GLU A 304 9.10 -16.24 -36.82
C GLU A 304 10.20 -17.28 -36.61
N ASN A 305 9.98 -18.46 -37.20
CA ASN A 305 10.95 -19.49 -37.55
C ASN A 305 11.91 -19.97 -36.45
N ILE A 306 11.43 -20.88 -35.59
CA ILE A 306 12.29 -21.90 -34.97
C ILE A 306 11.74 -23.26 -35.41
N GLN A 307 12.44 -23.89 -36.35
CA GLN A 307 12.25 -25.29 -36.70
C GLN A 307 12.67 -26.13 -35.48
N PHE A 308 11.71 -26.61 -34.71
CA PHE A 308 11.96 -27.64 -33.70
C PHE A 308 12.10 -29.00 -34.41
N LEU A 309 13.32 -29.53 -34.35
CA LEU A 309 13.62 -30.92 -34.67
C LEU A 309 12.93 -31.83 -33.63
N ASN A 310 12.36 -32.91 -34.16
CA ASN A 310 11.65 -33.97 -33.45
C ASN A 310 12.42 -34.57 -32.27
N GLY A 311 11.69 -34.90 -31.19
CA GLY A 311 12.09 -35.92 -30.22
C GLY A 311 11.84 -35.51 -28.77
N GLU A 312 10.76 -36.06 -28.20
CA GLU A 312 10.46 -36.16 -26.75
C GLU A 312 10.14 -34.84 -26.03
N THR A 313 8.86 -34.70 -25.68
CA THR A 313 8.32 -33.60 -24.88
C THR A 313 8.76 -33.74 -23.42
N ASP A 314 9.93 -33.20 -23.10
CA ASP A 314 10.35 -32.92 -21.73
C ASP A 314 9.50 -31.77 -21.17
N CYS A 315 8.36 -32.13 -20.56
CA CYS A 315 7.64 -31.20 -19.70
C CYS A 315 8.51 -30.92 -18.47
N ILE A 316 8.87 -29.64 -18.27
CA ILE A 316 9.71 -29.08 -17.18
C ILE A 316 9.16 -29.35 -15.76
N PHE A 317 8.03 -30.06 -15.64
CA PHE A 317 7.33 -30.35 -14.39
C PHE A 317 6.90 -31.82 -14.33
N ASN A 318 7.83 -32.75 -14.50
CA ASN A 318 7.61 -34.14 -14.09
C ASN A 318 7.82 -34.24 -12.57
N HIS A 319 6.74 -34.09 -11.81
CA HIS A 319 6.77 -34.06 -10.34
C HIS A 319 6.99 -35.47 -9.76
N ILE A 320 8.23 -35.79 -9.37
CA ILE A 320 8.55 -36.94 -8.50
C ILE A 320 8.45 -36.46 -7.05
N LEU A 321 7.24 -36.12 -6.59
CA LEU A 321 7.00 -35.77 -5.19
C LEU A 321 6.78 -37.04 -4.35
N PRO A 322 7.27 -37.10 -3.09
CA PRO A 322 6.95 -38.18 -2.16
C PRO A 322 5.44 -38.35 -1.96
N HIS A 323 4.95 -39.58 -1.80
CA HIS A 323 3.52 -39.90 -1.76
C HIS A 323 2.72 -39.05 -0.77
N ALA A 324 3.20 -38.89 0.47
CA ALA A 324 2.55 -38.08 1.49
C ALA A 324 2.41 -36.59 1.09
N GLU A 325 3.39 -36.05 0.38
CA GLU A 325 3.38 -34.65 -0.09
C GLU A 325 2.57 -34.48 -1.38
N ARG A 326 2.45 -35.51 -2.23
CA ARG A 326 1.45 -35.54 -3.31
C ARG A 326 0.04 -35.49 -2.75
N CYS A 327 -0.26 -36.30 -1.74
CA CYS A 327 -1.52 -36.29 -1.02
C CYS A 327 -1.81 -34.93 -0.38
N ARG A 328 -0.84 -34.31 0.30
CA ARG A 328 -0.97 -32.95 0.86
C ARG A 328 -1.13 -31.87 -0.20
N LEU A 329 -0.39 -31.93 -1.30
CA LEU A 329 -0.51 -30.99 -2.41
C LEU A 329 -1.90 -31.08 -3.02
N VAL A 330 -2.41 -32.30 -3.25
CA VAL A 330 -3.78 -32.52 -3.72
C VAL A 330 -4.81 -32.02 -2.71
N GLU A 331 -4.68 -32.34 -1.41
CA GLU A 331 -5.58 -31.81 -0.37
C GLU A 331 -5.54 -30.27 -0.30
N ARG A 332 -4.37 -29.66 -0.47
CA ARG A 332 -4.19 -28.21 -0.40
C ARG A 332 -4.69 -27.51 -1.66
N LEU A 333 -4.47 -28.09 -2.84
CA LEU A 333 -5.07 -27.65 -4.10
C LEU A 333 -6.59 -27.81 -4.05
N MET A 334 -7.10 -28.90 -3.48
CA MET A 334 -8.54 -29.11 -3.27
C MET A 334 -9.13 -28.14 -2.24
N LYS A 335 -8.41 -27.80 -1.15
CA LYS A 335 -8.83 -26.76 -0.21
C LYS A 335 -8.83 -25.37 -0.85
N LEU A 336 -7.80 -25.03 -1.62
CA LEU A 336 -7.73 -23.77 -2.37
C LEU A 336 -8.84 -23.69 -3.42
N TRP A 337 -9.10 -24.79 -4.11
CA TRP A 337 -10.19 -24.91 -5.08
C TRP A 337 -11.56 -24.81 -4.39
N ASN A 338 -11.76 -25.51 -3.27
CA ASN A 338 -12.99 -25.44 -2.49
C ASN A 338 -13.22 -24.03 -1.93
N SER A 339 -12.17 -23.35 -1.45
CA SER A 339 -12.25 -21.95 -1.03
C SER A 339 -12.55 -20.99 -2.19
N SER A 340 -12.18 -21.37 -3.43
CA SER A 340 -12.58 -20.63 -4.62
C SER A 340 -14.02 -20.92 -5.08
N THR A 341 -14.61 -22.04 -4.64
CA THR A 341 -16.00 -22.43 -4.96
C THR A 341 -17.02 -22.16 -3.84
N GLU A 342 -16.57 -22.00 -2.59
CA GLU A 342 -17.43 -21.66 -1.44
C GLU A 342 -17.83 -20.17 -1.41
N HIS A 343 -17.21 -19.35 -2.27
CA HIS A 343 -17.76 -18.06 -2.66
C HIS A 343 -18.73 -18.25 -3.84
N GLU A 344 -19.91 -18.81 -3.56
CA GLU A 344 -21.04 -18.70 -4.48
C GLU A 344 -21.48 -17.23 -4.56
N ASN A 345 -20.92 -16.51 -5.54
CA ASN A 345 -21.59 -15.51 -6.41
C ASN A 345 -20.65 -14.46 -7.05
N GLU A 346 -19.34 -14.68 -7.12
CA GLU A 346 -18.50 -13.87 -8.03
C GLU A 346 -17.66 -14.80 -8.91
N SER A 347 -18.24 -15.11 -10.06
CA SER A 347 -17.71 -16.03 -11.06
C SER A 347 -16.29 -15.68 -11.49
N ILE A 348 -15.35 -16.63 -11.40
CA ILE A 348 -14.02 -16.58 -12.04
C ILE A 348 -14.12 -16.36 -13.57
N ILE A 349 -15.29 -16.57 -14.18
CA ILE A 349 -15.57 -16.24 -15.58
C ILE A 349 -15.63 -14.71 -15.78
N SER A 350 -16.03 -13.91 -14.78
CA SER A 350 -16.03 -12.43 -14.89
C SER A 350 -14.63 -11.82 -14.95
N ILE A 351 -13.63 -12.54 -14.41
CA ILE A 351 -12.23 -12.08 -14.34
C ILE A 351 -11.45 -12.48 -15.60
N LEU A 352 -11.88 -13.53 -16.32
CA LEU A 352 -11.15 -14.07 -17.47
C LEU A 352 -11.83 -13.83 -18.84
N SER A 353 -12.99 -13.17 -18.91
CA SER A 353 -13.73 -12.92 -20.16
C SER A 353 -13.79 -11.45 -20.61
N VAL A 354 -12.90 -10.58 -20.14
CA VAL A 354 -12.86 -9.18 -20.60
C VAL A 354 -12.10 -9.08 -21.93
N ALA A 355 -12.72 -9.59 -22.98
CA ALA A 355 -12.47 -9.21 -24.37
C ALA A 355 -13.75 -9.47 -25.20
N ASP A 356 -14.63 -8.47 -25.26
CA ASP A 356 -15.66 -8.24 -26.29
C ASP A 356 -16.45 -9.45 -26.83
N LEU A 357 -16.88 -10.38 -25.97
CA LEU A 357 -17.86 -11.40 -26.36
C LEU A 357 -19.27 -10.93 -26.01
N LYS A 358 -20.05 -10.60 -27.05
CA LYS A 358 -21.52 -10.40 -26.99
C LYS A 358 -22.25 -11.72 -26.74
N GLU A 359 -21.82 -12.50 -25.75
CA GLU A 359 -22.54 -13.69 -25.30
C GLU A 359 -23.73 -13.26 -24.44
N VAL A 360 -24.91 -13.80 -24.77
CA VAL A 360 -26.16 -13.53 -24.06
C VAL A 360 -26.46 -14.72 -23.16
N PHE A 361 -26.44 -14.47 -21.86
CA PHE A 361 -26.80 -15.39 -20.79
C PHE A 361 -28.25 -15.17 -20.36
N SER A 362 -28.78 -16.05 -19.51
CA SER A 362 -30.13 -15.91 -18.96
C SER A 362 -30.18 -16.37 -17.51
N ASP A 363 -30.85 -15.60 -16.65
CA ASP A 363 -31.18 -15.98 -15.28
C ASP A 363 -32.64 -15.61 -14.93
N VAL A 364 -32.97 -15.62 -13.64
CA VAL A 364 -34.32 -15.31 -13.13
C VAL A 364 -34.80 -13.88 -13.43
N HIS A 365 -33.88 -12.95 -13.72
CA HIS A 365 -34.20 -11.55 -14.04
C HIS A 365 -34.29 -11.30 -15.55
N GLY A 366 -33.85 -12.25 -16.39
CA GLY A 366 -34.00 -12.20 -17.84
C GLY A 366 -32.72 -12.53 -18.59
N ARG A 367 -32.65 -12.09 -19.84
CA ARG A 367 -31.45 -12.22 -20.68
C ARG A 367 -30.47 -11.08 -20.38
N PHE A 368 -29.20 -11.41 -20.19
CA PHE A 368 -28.16 -10.43 -19.92
C PHE A 368 -26.87 -10.72 -20.69
N CYS A 369 -26.09 -9.69 -20.97
CA CYS A 369 -24.69 -9.80 -21.37
C CYS A 369 -23.79 -9.27 -20.25
N VAL A 370 -22.51 -9.64 -20.29
CA VAL A 370 -21.50 -9.08 -19.36
C VAL A 370 -20.69 -8.05 -20.12
N ASP A 371 -20.63 -6.82 -19.61
CA ASP A 371 -19.86 -5.76 -20.26
C ASP A 371 -18.35 -5.87 -19.95
N LYS A 372 -17.55 -5.00 -20.58
CA LYS A 372 -16.09 -4.91 -20.34
C LYS A 372 -15.69 -4.58 -18.90
N TYR A 373 -16.65 -4.20 -18.06
CA TYR A 373 -16.43 -3.88 -16.65
C TYR A 373 -16.93 -5.00 -15.73
N GLY A 374 -17.39 -6.11 -16.28
CA GLY A 374 -17.91 -7.25 -15.52
C GLY A 374 -19.35 -7.09 -15.03
N ARG A 375 -20.09 -6.06 -15.49
CA ARG A 375 -21.48 -5.83 -15.09
C ARG A 375 -22.45 -6.68 -15.91
N LYS A 376 -23.46 -7.25 -15.25
CA LYS A 376 -24.58 -7.91 -15.92
C LYS A 376 -25.55 -6.86 -16.46
N LEU A 377 -25.64 -6.76 -17.78
CA LEU A 377 -26.52 -5.84 -18.49
C LEU A 377 -27.69 -6.59 -19.12
N TYR A 378 -28.90 -6.36 -18.64
CA TYR A 378 -30.13 -7.02 -19.06
C TYR A 378 -30.81 -6.28 -20.21
N ASP A 379 -31.36 -7.03 -21.15
CA ASP A 379 -32.21 -6.52 -22.23
C ASP A 379 -33.67 -6.89 -21.96
N LYS A 380 -34.56 -5.89 -21.85
CA LYS A 380 -36.00 -6.16 -21.75
C LYS A 380 -36.53 -6.43 -23.15
N CYS A 381 -36.71 -7.72 -23.47
CA CYS A 381 -37.16 -8.25 -24.77
C CYS A 381 -38.50 -7.71 -25.35
N ASN A 382 -39.13 -6.69 -24.78
CA ASN A 382 -40.48 -6.25 -25.16
C ASN A 382 -40.59 -4.84 -25.76
N ASN A 383 -39.53 -4.04 -25.85
CA ASN A 383 -39.61 -2.72 -26.45
C ASN A 383 -38.73 -2.61 -27.69
N THR A 384 -39.40 -2.55 -28.85
CA THR A 384 -38.86 -2.27 -30.19
C THR A 384 -38.31 -0.84 -30.35
N GLN A 385 -37.93 -0.18 -29.25
CA GLN A 385 -37.27 1.12 -29.25
C GLN A 385 -35.93 0.97 -28.51
N LEU A 386 -34.86 0.86 -29.32
CA LEU A 386 -33.49 1.28 -29.03
C LEU A 386 -32.97 1.07 -27.59
N SER A 387 -32.24 -0.04 -27.41
CA SER A 387 -30.93 -0.09 -26.73
C SER A 387 -30.84 0.46 -25.30
N GLN A 388 -31.91 0.39 -24.49
CA GLN A 388 -31.80 0.70 -23.06
C GLN A 388 -31.47 -0.55 -22.26
N LEU A 389 -30.23 -0.64 -21.80
CA LEU A 389 -29.73 -1.73 -20.95
C LEU A 389 -30.09 -1.48 -19.49
N TYR A 390 -30.31 -2.56 -18.74
CA TYR A 390 -30.62 -2.54 -17.32
C TYR A 390 -29.54 -3.25 -16.50
N GLN A 391 -29.36 -2.86 -15.24
CA GLN A 391 -28.52 -3.57 -14.27
C GLN A 391 -29.29 -3.76 -12.97
N LEU A 392 -28.83 -4.65 -12.09
CA LEU A 392 -29.44 -4.82 -10.77
C LEU A 392 -28.94 -3.73 -9.82
N ASN A 393 -29.86 -3.16 -9.04
CA ASN A 393 -29.52 -2.24 -7.95
C ASN A 393 -29.32 -2.99 -6.62
N GLU A 394 -29.08 -2.24 -5.55
CA GLU A 394 -28.88 -2.73 -4.17
C GLU A 394 -30.04 -3.55 -3.61
N VAL A 395 -31.24 -3.44 -4.20
CA VAL A 395 -32.46 -4.17 -3.79
C VAL A 395 -32.81 -5.28 -4.80
N ASN A 396 -31.86 -5.70 -5.65
CA ASN A 396 -32.06 -6.70 -6.72
C ASN A 396 -33.20 -6.34 -7.69
N LYS A 397 -33.42 -5.05 -7.96
CA LYS A 397 -34.38 -4.57 -8.97
C LYS A 397 -33.62 -4.09 -10.21
N LEU A 398 -34.17 -4.39 -11.38
CA LEU A 398 -33.64 -3.90 -12.66
C LEU A 398 -33.85 -2.40 -12.78
N VAL A 399 -32.75 -1.66 -12.79
CA VAL A 399 -32.69 -0.21 -13.01
C VAL A 399 -31.96 0.10 -14.32
N PRO A 400 -32.29 1.19 -15.02
CA PRO A 400 -31.60 1.55 -16.25
C PRO A 400 -30.11 1.84 -15.98
N VAL A 401 -29.24 1.46 -16.92
CA VAL A 401 -27.83 1.89 -16.87
C VAL A 401 -27.77 3.40 -17.08
N GLN A 402 -27.11 4.11 -16.16
CA GLN A 402 -26.97 5.57 -16.14
C GLN A 402 -25.50 5.96 -16.00
N ASP A 403 -24.66 5.43 -16.89
CA ASP A 403 -23.25 5.83 -16.98
C ASP A 403 -23.14 7.26 -17.54
N ASP A 404 -22.10 7.99 -17.11
CA ASP A 404 -21.75 9.30 -17.67
C ASP A 404 -20.45 9.19 -18.49
N GLU A 405 -20.03 10.28 -19.13
CA GLU A 405 -18.82 10.28 -19.97
C GLU A 405 -17.53 9.95 -19.19
N LYS A 406 -17.55 10.12 -17.86
CA LYS A 406 -16.37 9.98 -16.99
C LYS A 406 -16.39 8.70 -16.16
N HIS A 407 -17.57 8.17 -15.84
CA HIS A 407 -17.76 7.17 -14.81
C HIS A 407 -18.70 6.05 -15.25
N VAL A 408 -18.30 4.85 -14.87
CA VAL A 408 -19.07 3.62 -15.00
C VAL A 408 -19.60 3.28 -13.62
N TYR A 409 -20.92 3.19 -13.49
CA TYR A 409 -21.57 2.97 -12.19
C TYR A 409 -21.89 1.49 -11.95
N PHE A 410 -21.72 1.09 -10.70
CA PHE A 410 -21.99 -0.23 -10.13
C PHE A 410 -22.93 -0.06 -8.93
N TYR A 411 -23.44 -1.18 -8.43
CA TYR A 411 -24.27 -1.22 -7.22
C TYR A 411 -23.73 -2.27 -6.25
N ASP A 412 -23.72 -1.94 -4.96
CA ASP A 412 -23.53 -2.87 -3.85
C ASP A 412 -24.56 -2.58 -2.74
N GLU A 413 -24.42 -3.20 -1.58
CA GLU A 413 -25.31 -3.00 -0.42
C GLU A 413 -25.38 -1.54 0.08
N CYS A 414 -24.35 -0.73 -0.18
CA CYS A 414 -24.28 0.69 0.19
C CYS A 414 -24.85 1.61 -0.90
N GLY A 415 -25.18 1.06 -2.08
CA GLY A 415 -25.84 1.76 -3.18
C GLY A 415 -24.94 1.94 -4.40
N ARG A 416 -25.21 3.01 -5.17
CA ARG A 416 -24.57 3.26 -6.46
C ARG A 416 -23.17 3.86 -6.29
N TYR A 417 -22.15 3.25 -6.91
CA TYR A 417 -20.76 3.71 -6.83
C TYR A 417 -20.01 3.58 -8.15
N TYR A 418 -18.85 4.24 -8.26
CA TYR A 418 -17.88 4.02 -9.34
C TYR A 418 -16.48 3.82 -8.76
N LEU A 419 -15.54 3.32 -9.55
CA LEU A 419 -14.15 3.17 -9.14
C LEU A 419 -13.33 4.39 -9.60
N ASN A 420 -12.64 5.04 -8.66
CA ASN A 420 -11.68 6.10 -9.01
C ASN A 420 -10.36 5.51 -9.56
N GLY A 421 -9.42 6.36 -9.98
CA GLY A 421 -8.12 5.92 -10.53
C GLY A 421 -7.23 5.12 -9.56
N ASN A 422 -7.56 5.10 -8.27
CA ASN A 422 -6.89 4.31 -7.23
C ASN A 422 -7.67 3.02 -6.89
N ASN A 423 -8.66 2.63 -7.70
CA ASN A 423 -9.57 1.50 -7.47
C ASN A 423 -10.35 1.58 -6.14
N GLN A 424 -10.64 2.78 -5.65
CA GLN A 424 -11.49 3.00 -4.48
C GLN A 424 -12.94 3.24 -4.91
N ARG A 425 -13.89 2.70 -4.14
CA ARG A 425 -15.33 2.87 -4.37
C ARG A 425 -15.77 4.27 -3.96
N ILE A 426 -16.30 5.04 -4.91
CA ILE A 426 -16.89 6.36 -4.70
C ILE A 426 -18.39 6.26 -4.91
N TYR A 427 -19.15 6.45 -3.84
CA TYR A 427 -20.61 6.36 -3.81
C TYR A 427 -21.23 7.68 -4.26
N LYS A 428 -22.15 7.61 -5.23
CA LYS A 428 -22.82 8.78 -5.82
C LYS A 428 -24.22 8.42 -6.31
N ALA A 429 -25.26 8.95 -5.65
CA ALA A 429 -26.65 8.56 -5.88
C ALA A 429 -27.21 8.96 -7.26
N TYR A 430 -26.89 10.16 -7.75
CA TYR A 430 -27.29 10.69 -9.07
C TYR A 430 -26.22 11.68 -9.57
N ALA A 431 -26.28 12.12 -10.84
CA ALA A 431 -25.22 12.92 -11.47
C ALA A 431 -24.83 14.19 -10.69
N THR A 432 -25.80 14.85 -10.06
CA THR A 432 -25.60 16.07 -9.24
C THR A 432 -25.49 15.80 -7.74
N ALA A 433 -25.47 14.53 -7.32
CA ALA A 433 -25.34 14.17 -5.91
C ALA A 433 -23.91 14.39 -5.40
N SER A 434 -23.78 14.48 -4.07
CA SER A 434 -22.48 14.44 -3.42
C SER A 434 -21.83 13.06 -3.57
N GLU A 435 -20.51 13.06 -3.53
CA GLU A 435 -19.66 11.88 -3.62
C GLU A 435 -19.16 11.49 -2.23
N TYR A 436 -19.15 10.20 -1.94
CA TYR A 436 -18.77 9.65 -0.64
C TYR A 436 -17.80 8.48 -0.80
N ILE A 437 -16.95 8.25 0.19
CA ILE A 437 -16.08 7.07 0.28
C ILE A 437 -16.35 6.33 1.58
N LEU A 438 -16.42 5.00 1.52
CA LEU A 438 -16.56 4.17 2.70
C LEU A 438 -15.21 4.06 3.41
N ASN A 439 -15.14 4.51 4.65
CA ASN A 439 -13.92 4.38 5.45
C ASN A 439 -13.79 2.97 6.04
N LYS A 440 -12.64 2.68 6.68
CA LYS A 440 -12.37 1.37 7.32
C LYS A 440 -13.37 1.00 8.43
N THR A 441 -14.09 1.97 8.99
CA THR A 441 -15.09 1.75 10.05
C THR A 441 -16.51 1.55 9.49
N GLY A 442 -16.68 1.51 8.16
CA GLY A 442 -17.98 1.35 7.51
C GLY A 442 -18.83 2.63 7.47
N VAL A 443 -18.23 3.81 7.69
CA VAL A 443 -18.90 5.11 7.64
C VAL A 443 -18.59 5.81 6.31
N LEU A 444 -19.64 6.33 5.65
CA LEU A 444 -19.51 7.12 4.43
C LEU A 444 -18.98 8.53 4.76
N LEU A 445 -17.77 8.81 4.29
CA LEU A 445 -17.15 10.13 4.37
C LEU A 445 -17.42 10.88 3.07
N LYS A 446 -18.00 12.08 3.17
CA LYS A 446 -18.23 12.95 2.02
C LYS A 446 -16.89 13.41 1.45
N LEU A 447 -16.73 13.36 0.14
CA LEU A 447 -15.51 13.74 -0.59
C LEU A 447 -15.72 15.01 -1.42
N GLN A 448 -16.83 15.07 -2.14
CA GLN A 448 -17.13 16.17 -3.05
C GLN A 448 -18.63 16.49 -3.04
N GLU A 449 -18.97 17.77 -3.19
CA GLU A 449 -20.33 18.20 -3.49
C GLU A 449 -20.32 19.38 -4.46
N VAL A 450 -21.40 19.54 -5.22
CA VAL A 450 -21.60 20.72 -6.08
C VAL A 450 -22.82 21.47 -5.58
N LYS A 451 -22.62 22.70 -5.09
CA LYS A 451 -23.70 23.54 -4.55
C LYS A 451 -23.60 24.93 -5.16
N GLY A 452 -24.66 25.37 -5.85
CA GLY A 452 -24.70 26.68 -6.50
C GLY A 452 -23.65 26.87 -7.62
N GLY A 453 -23.25 25.78 -8.29
CA GLY A 453 -22.21 25.80 -9.33
C GLY A 453 -20.77 25.82 -8.82
N ILE A 454 -20.57 25.81 -7.50
CA ILE A 454 -19.25 25.71 -6.88
C ILE A 454 -19.02 24.26 -6.44
N GLU A 455 -17.87 23.70 -6.83
CA GLU A 455 -17.40 22.39 -6.38
C GLU A 455 -16.67 22.53 -5.05
N TYR A 456 -17.18 21.85 -4.03
CA TYR A 456 -16.58 21.76 -2.72
C TYR A 456 -16.00 20.36 -2.52
N PHE A 457 -14.85 20.30 -1.87
CA PHE A 457 -14.11 19.11 -1.49
C PHE A 457 -14.04 19.01 0.04
N TYR A 458 -13.77 17.82 0.54
CA TYR A 458 -13.66 17.56 1.98
C TYR A 458 -12.32 16.91 2.31
N ASP A 459 -11.67 17.39 3.36
CA ASP A 459 -10.48 16.80 3.96
C ASP A 459 -10.59 16.80 5.50
N ASN A 460 -9.48 16.54 6.18
CA ASN A 460 -9.43 16.50 7.65
C ASN A 460 -9.64 17.87 8.32
N LEU A 461 -9.42 18.98 7.60
CA LEU A 461 -9.63 20.35 8.08
C LEU A 461 -11.07 20.83 7.80
N GLY A 462 -11.75 20.21 6.84
CA GLY A 462 -13.18 20.37 6.61
C GLY A 462 -13.52 20.54 5.14
N ARG A 463 -14.60 21.27 4.89
CA ARG A 463 -15.12 21.55 3.54
C ARG A 463 -14.37 22.74 2.93
N TYR A 464 -13.85 22.61 1.72
CA TYR A 464 -13.13 23.66 1.00
C TYR A 464 -13.45 23.72 -0.48
N HIS A 465 -13.09 24.81 -1.16
CA HIS A 465 -13.14 24.94 -2.62
C HIS A 465 -11.86 25.63 -3.11
N PHE A 466 -11.58 25.54 -4.41
CA PHE A 466 -10.43 26.25 -4.99
C PHE A 466 -10.85 27.64 -5.48
N ASN A 467 -10.08 28.66 -5.11
CA ASN A 467 -10.25 29.99 -5.70
C ASN A 467 -9.60 30.08 -7.10
N LEU A 468 -9.77 31.22 -7.77
CA LEU A 468 -9.18 31.49 -9.09
C LEU A 468 -7.66 31.35 -9.14
N ASN A 469 -6.98 31.45 -8.00
CA ASN A 469 -5.52 31.32 -7.88
C ASN A 469 -5.08 29.90 -7.50
N GLY A 470 -6.01 28.92 -7.46
CA GLY A 470 -5.72 27.53 -7.10
C GLY A 470 -5.48 27.30 -5.61
N LYS A 471 -5.77 28.27 -4.73
CA LYS A 471 -5.67 28.11 -3.28
C LYS A 471 -6.94 27.48 -2.69
N ARG A 472 -6.77 26.67 -1.64
CA ARG A 472 -7.86 26.05 -0.88
C ARG A 472 -8.51 27.06 0.07
N ILE A 473 -9.81 27.22 -0.06
CA ILE A 473 -10.62 28.12 0.76
C ILE A 473 -11.65 27.28 1.51
N TYR A 474 -11.47 27.16 2.82
CA TYR A 474 -12.32 26.39 3.72
C TYR A 474 -13.59 27.18 4.08
N THR A 475 -14.75 26.53 4.06
CA THR A 475 -16.07 27.15 4.33
C THR A 475 -17.02 26.15 4.98
N ASN A 476 -17.81 26.57 5.97
CA ASN A 476 -18.86 25.72 6.55
C ASN A 476 -20.12 25.72 5.66
N GLU A 477 -20.93 24.64 5.70
CA GLU A 477 -22.07 24.43 4.78
C GLU A 477 -23.11 25.56 4.74
N ASN A 478 -23.23 26.31 5.83
CA ASN A 478 -24.17 27.42 6.01
C ASN A 478 -23.48 28.74 6.44
N SER A 479 -22.17 28.86 6.23
CA SER A 479 -21.41 30.06 6.63
C SER A 479 -20.84 30.77 5.41
N GLU A 480 -20.97 32.09 5.41
CA GLU A 480 -20.26 32.98 4.47
C GLU A 480 -18.78 33.18 4.84
N ASN A 481 -18.32 32.55 5.93
CA ASN A 481 -16.95 32.69 6.38
C ASN A 481 -16.03 31.79 5.53
N GLU A 482 -15.00 32.42 4.97
CA GLU A 482 -13.96 31.76 4.19
C GLU A 482 -12.65 31.77 4.99
N TYR A 483 -11.93 30.66 4.99
CA TYR A 483 -10.66 30.47 5.71
C TYR A 483 -9.55 29.93 4.78
N GLU A 484 -8.30 30.30 5.02
CA GLU A 484 -7.09 29.76 4.37
C GLU A 484 -6.33 28.87 5.35
N ASP A 485 -5.66 27.84 4.85
CA ASP A 485 -4.67 27.10 5.64
C ASP A 485 -3.36 27.93 5.76
N ASP A 486 -2.86 28.07 6.98
CA ASP A 486 -1.58 28.75 7.28
C ASP A 486 -0.34 27.87 7.01
N GLY A 487 -0.55 26.59 6.63
CA GLY A 487 0.50 25.60 6.41
C GLY A 487 1.05 24.98 7.70
N LEU A 488 0.55 25.40 8.86
CA LEU A 488 0.82 24.82 10.18
C LEU A 488 -0.39 24.03 10.70
N GLY A 489 -1.44 23.89 9.89
CA GLY A 489 -2.66 23.16 10.23
C GLY A 489 -3.74 24.02 10.88
N ASN A 490 -3.61 25.36 10.86
CA ASN A 490 -4.65 26.27 11.35
C ASN A 490 -5.38 26.96 10.19
N LEU A 491 -6.68 27.18 10.38
CA LEU A 491 -7.52 27.90 9.42
C LEU A 491 -7.63 29.38 9.78
N LEU A 492 -7.01 30.25 8.96
CA LEU A 492 -7.05 31.71 9.08
C LEU A 492 -8.24 32.27 8.30
N ARG A 493 -9.13 33.00 8.97
CA ARG A 493 -10.31 33.60 8.33
C ARG A 493 -9.91 34.72 7.36
N ILE A 494 -10.25 34.58 6.08
CA ILE A 494 -9.94 35.54 5.00
C ILE A 494 -11.14 36.46 4.72
N LYS A 495 -12.36 35.88 4.72
CA LYS A 495 -13.59 36.62 4.48
C LYS A 495 -14.48 36.44 5.69
N SER A 496 -14.61 37.51 6.46
CA SER A 496 -15.74 37.65 7.36
C SER A 496 -16.89 38.20 6.53
N ARG A 497 -18.14 37.91 6.91
CA ARG A 497 -19.23 38.87 6.69
C ARG A 497 -18.64 40.27 6.88
N ASN A 498 -18.96 41.18 5.97
CA ASN A 498 -19.07 42.57 6.37
C ASN A 498 -20.06 42.53 7.54
N TYR A 499 -19.55 42.39 8.75
CA TYR A 499 -20.11 43.13 9.85
C TYR A 499 -19.97 44.56 9.34
N THR A 500 -21.01 45.07 8.67
CA THR A 500 -21.56 46.31 9.16
C THR A 500 -21.67 46.08 10.65
N TYR A 501 -20.63 46.50 11.37
CA TYR A 501 -20.84 47.01 12.70
C TYR A 501 -22.01 47.95 12.50
N GLU A 502 -23.22 47.51 12.82
CA GLU A 502 -24.18 48.47 13.30
C GLU A 502 -23.38 49.19 14.40
N PRO A 503 -23.08 50.49 14.24
CA PRO A 503 -22.38 51.21 15.26
C PRO A 503 -23.19 50.93 16.52
N TYR A 504 -22.56 50.31 17.50
CA TYR A 504 -23.20 49.93 18.75
C TYR A 504 -24.01 51.14 19.22
N THR A 505 -25.33 51.08 19.05
CA THR A 505 -26.22 52.26 19.16
C THR A 505 -26.52 52.59 20.61
N LYS A 506 -25.94 51.83 21.55
CA LYS A 506 -25.79 52.25 22.93
C LYS A 506 -24.47 52.99 23.04
N LYS A 507 -24.53 54.29 23.37
CA LYS A 507 -23.37 55.08 23.80
C LYS A 507 -22.43 54.20 24.64
N PRO A 508 -21.10 54.19 24.38
CA PRO A 508 -20.18 53.47 25.24
C PRO A 508 -20.47 53.90 26.67
N LEU A 509 -20.61 52.93 27.58
CA LEU A 509 -20.54 53.22 29.00
C LEU A 509 -19.17 53.84 29.26
N THR A 510 -19.12 55.16 29.19
CA THR A 510 -18.04 55.99 29.71
C THR A 510 -18.08 55.85 31.22
N LEU A 511 -17.59 54.72 31.71
CA LEU A 511 -17.09 54.65 33.07
C LEU A 511 -15.63 55.10 33.03
N GLU A 512 -15.28 56.01 33.94
CA GLU A 512 -13.92 56.48 34.23
C GLU A 512 -12.90 55.33 34.36
N GLU A 513 -13.37 54.12 34.65
CA GLU A 513 -12.63 52.86 34.65
C GLU A 513 -11.88 52.57 33.32
N ASN A 514 -12.48 52.88 32.15
CA ASN A 514 -11.81 52.66 30.85
C ASN A 514 -10.67 53.66 30.62
N LYS A 515 -10.80 54.90 31.10
CA LYS A 515 -9.71 55.89 31.07
C LYS A 515 -8.60 55.49 32.04
N TYR A 516 -8.97 55.02 33.23
CA TYR A 516 -8.03 54.50 34.24
C TYR A 516 -7.25 53.29 33.70
N LEU A 517 -7.92 52.27 33.15
CA LEU A 517 -7.28 51.09 32.58
C LEU A 517 -6.35 51.47 31.42
N LYS A 518 -6.78 52.37 30.52
CA LYS A 518 -5.93 52.85 29.43
C LYS A 518 -4.69 53.59 29.93
N ARG A 519 -4.82 54.38 31.00
CA ARG A 519 -3.71 55.15 31.60
C ARG A 519 -2.74 54.25 32.38
N VAL A 520 -3.25 53.28 33.13
CA VAL A 520 -2.46 52.48 34.08
C VAL A 520 -1.92 51.20 33.43
N VAL A 521 -2.75 50.49 32.67
CA VAL A 521 -2.42 49.15 32.12
C VAL A 521 -1.96 49.24 30.65
N GLY A 522 -2.44 50.25 29.92
CA GLY A 522 -2.12 50.45 28.51
C GLY A 522 -0.62 50.45 28.16
N PRO A 523 0.23 51.23 28.87
CA PRO A 523 1.67 51.25 28.60
C PRO A 523 2.34 49.88 28.80
N ALA A 524 1.99 49.18 29.89
CA ALA A 524 2.54 47.87 30.23
C ALA A 524 2.22 46.83 29.15
N LEU A 525 0.95 46.77 28.73
CA LEU A 525 0.51 45.86 27.67
C LEU A 525 1.17 46.18 26.34
N LYS A 526 1.28 47.47 25.97
CA LYS A 526 1.89 47.88 24.70
C LYS A 526 3.36 47.42 24.60
N GLU A 527 4.14 47.60 25.68
CA GLU A 527 5.54 47.17 25.69
C GLU A 527 5.68 45.65 25.73
N CYS A 528 4.89 44.96 26.57
CA CYS A 528 5.02 43.51 26.74
C CYS A 528 4.54 42.75 25.50
N VAL A 529 3.47 43.20 24.84
CA VAL A 529 3.02 42.63 23.56
C VAL A 529 4.06 42.87 22.46
N ALA A 530 4.68 44.06 22.40
CA ALA A 530 5.76 44.31 21.46
C ALA A 530 6.94 43.35 21.66
N LYS A 531 7.28 43.01 22.92
CA LYS A 531 8.32 42.00 23.24
C LYS A 531 7.93 40.59 22.79
N VAL A 532 6.67 40.19 22.93
CA VAL A 532 6.19 38.89 22.44
C VAL A 532 6.33 38.80 20.91
N VAL A 533 5.92 39.86 20.20
CA VAL A 533 6.05 39.92 18.73
C VAL A 533 7.51 39.90 18.28
N LEU A 534 8.40 40.59 19.01
CA LEU A 534 9.83 40.64 18.71
C LEU A 534 10.52 39.28 18.90
N HIS A 535 10.25 38.61 20.02
CA HIS A 535 10.98 37.39 20.41
C HIS A 535 10.34 36.09 19.91
N ARG A 536 9.08 36.14 19.44
CA ARG A 536 8.32 34.99 18.90
C ARG A 536 8.51 33.69 19.72
N PRO A 537 8.22 33.72 21.03
CA PRO A 537 8.36 32.55 21.88
C PRO A 537 7.36 31.46 21.47
N ASN A 538 7.72 30.20 21.71
CA ASN A 538 6.84 29.05 21.45
C ASN A 538 5.52 29.11 22.25
N ASP A 539 5.54 29.74 23.42
CA ASP A 539 4.33 30.07 24.19
C ASP A 539 4.21 31.59 24.39
N PRO A 540 3.39 32.28 23.57
CA PRO A 540 3.24 33.73 23.64
C PRO A 540 2.51 34.20 24.90
N ILE A 541 1.65 33.38 25.50
CA ILE A 541 0.85 33.76 26.68
C ILE A 541 1.70 33.64 27.94
N ALA A 542 2.44 32.53 28.10
CA ALA A 542 3.37 32.37 29.21
C ALA A 542 4.47 33.43 29.20
N TYR A 543 5.00 33.75 28.01
CA TYR A 543 6.01 34.80 27.88
C TYR A 543 5.44 36.21 28.16
N LEU A 544 4.21 36.49 27.72
CA LEU A 544 3.53 37.75 28.01
C LEU A 544 3.31 37.93 29.51
N SER A 545 2.85 36.89 30.21
CA SER A 545 2.59 36.96 31.66
C SER A 545 3.89 37.21 32.44
N MET A 546 4.97 36.49 32.13
CA MET A 546 6.29 36.72 32.71
C MET A 546 6.79 38.15 32.44
N SER A 547 6.59 38.64 31.22
CA SER A 547 7.00 40.00 30.83
C SER A 547 6.23 41.08 31.60
N LEU A 548 4.94 40.89 31.80
CA LEU A 548 4.09 41.81 32.59
C LEU A 548 4.50 41.83 34.07
N ILE A 549 4.79 40.67 34.66
CA ILE A 549 5.30 40.57 36.03
C ILE A 549 6.63 41.32 36.17
N LYS A 550 7.55 41.12 35.21
CA LYS A 550 8.84 41.80 35.19
C LYS A 550 8.69 43.32 35.01
N TYR A 551 7.81 43.77 34.12
CA TYR A 551 7.52 45.18 33.89
C TYR A 551 7.00 45.85 35.18
N TRP A 552 6.07 45.20 35.87
CA TRP A 552 5.55 45.72 37.14
C TRP A 552 6.64 45.82 38.20
N LYS A 553 7.48 44.79 38.37
CA LYS A 553 8.60 44.80 39.32
C LYS A 553 9.57 45.95 39.03
N ASN A 554 9.98 46.10 37.77
CA ASN A 554 10.88 47.17 37.34
C ASN A 554 10.27 48.56 37.56
N THR A 555 8.96 48.71 37.34
CA THR A 555 8.26 49.99 37.55
C THR A 555 8.24 50.35 39.04
N LYS A 556 7.98 49.37 39.90
CA LYS A 556 8.01 49.54 41.37
C LYS A 556 9.40 49.94 41.85
N ASP A 557 10.43 49.24 41.39
CA ASP A 557 11.82 49.54 41.77
C ASP A 557 12.26 50.93 41.28
N ARG A 558 11.85 51.31 40.07
CA ARG A 558 12.12 52.65 39.52
C ARG A 558 11.44 53.75 40.32
N ASN A 559 10.19 53.56 40.72
CA ASN A 559 9.47 54.53 41.55
C ASN A 559 10.13 54.67 42.92
N LYS A 560 10.48 53.54 43.56
CA LYS A 560 11.22 53.56 44.83
C LYS A 560 12.52 54.35 44.71
N HIS A 561 13.31 54.15 43.66
CA HIS A 561 14.52 54.94 43.44
C HIS A 561 14.27 56.44 43.20
N LEU A 562 13.11 56.81 42.63
CA LEU A 562 12.75 58.22 42.47
C LEU A 562 12.31 58.84 43.80
N ASP A 563 11.61 58.08 44.64
CA ASP A 563 11.21 58.50 45.98
C ASP A 563 12.44 58.64 46.89
N ASP A 564 13.34 57.64 46.93
CA ASP A 564 14.62 57.71 47.65
C ASP A 564 15.45 58.93 47.21
N LYS A 565 15.46 59.24 45.91
CA LYS A 565 16.14 60.44 45.39
C LYS A 565 15.46 61.72 45.85
N ARG A 566 14.14 61.75 45.90
CA ARG A 566 13.38 62.92 46.35
C ARG A 566 13.64 63.18 47.84
N GLU A 567 13.61 62.14 48.67
CA GLU A 567 13.98 62.24 50.09
C GLU A 567 15.40 62.79 50.25
N MET A 568 16.38 62.28 49.49
CA MET A 568 17.74 62.80 49.49
C MET A 568 17.84 64.27 49.03
N PHE A 569 16.97 64.73 48.14
CA PHE A 569 16.92 66.14 47.72
C PHE A 569 16.25 67.01 48.79
N GLU A 570 15.15 66.55 49.39
CA GLU A 570 14.46 67.24 50.49
C GLU A 570 15.37 67.36 51.73
N GLU A 571 16.16 66.33 52.05
CA GLU A 571 17.19 66.39 53.10
C GLU A 571 18.28 67.42 52.79
N ARG A 572 18.70 67.53 51.52
CA ARG A 572 19.67 68.55 51.08
C ARG A 572 19.10 69.97 51.15
N ASP A 573 17.84 70.15 50.75
CA ASP A 573 17.17 71.44 50.81
C ASP A 573 16.94 71.87 52.26
N LEU A 574 16.55 70.95 53.15
CA LEU A 574 16.48 71.19 54.60
C LEU A 574 17.83 71.57 55.20
N TYR A 575 18.92 70.95 54.75
CA TYR A 575 20.28 71.32 55.17
C TYR A 575 20.68 72.72 54.68
N CYS A 576 20.30 73.11 53.47
CA CYS A 576 20.51 74.47 52.95
C CYS A 576 19.70 75.52 53.71
N ILE A 577 18.42 75.25 53.99
CA ILE A 577 17.52 76.15 54.74
C ILE A 577 17.97 76.30 56.20
N THR A 578 18.42 75.21 56.86
CA THR A 578 18.97 75.32 58.23
C THR A 578 20.27 76.10 58.26
N LYS A 579 21.15 75.95 57.25
CA LYS A 579 22.37 76.76 57.12
C LYS A 579 22.07 78.24 56.83
N GLU A 580 21.07 78.55 56.00
CA GLU A 580 20.62 79.92 55.73
C GLU A 580 19.92 80.55 56.94
N ASN A 581 19.08 79.82 57.67
CA ASN A 581 18.45 80.30 58.90
C ASN A 581 19.49 80.54 60.02
N SER A 582 20.54 79.71 60.10
CA SER A 582 21.70 79.97 60.97
C SER A 582 22.45 81.24 60.56
N SER A 583 22.47 81.55 59.26
CA SER A 583 23.13 82.75 58.71
C SER A 583 22.27 84.02 58.86
N ILE A 584 20.94 83.90 58.89
CA ILE A 584 19.99 85.00 59.09
C ILE A 584 19.84 85.34 60.57
N GLN A 585 19.91 84.37 61.50
CA GLN A 585 20.01 84.66 62.94
C GLN A 585 21.30 85.41 63.31
N LEU A 586 22.42 85.16 62.60
CA LEU A 586 23.64 85.95 62.78
C LEU A 586 23.51 87.39 62.23
N LYS A 587 22.74 87.62 61.16
CA LYS A 587 22.54 88.96 60.59
C LYS A 587 21.48 89.79 61.30
N ASN A 588 20.47 89.16 61.91
CA ASN A 588 19.45 89.86 62.69
C ASN A 588 19.93 90.22 64.11
N TYR A 589 21.00 89.59 64.61
CA TYR A 589 21.71 90.12 65.79
C TYR A 589 22.54 91.39 65.48
N ASP A 590 22.96 91.59 64.24
CA ASP A 590 23.75 92.77 63.84
C ASP A 590 22.87 93.97 63.42
N MET A 591 21.57 93.78 63.16
CA MET A 591 20.67 94.81 62.59
C MET A 591 19.57 95.33 63.54
N ASP A 592 19.34 94.73 64.71
CA ASP A 592 18.45 95.30 65.74
C ASP A 592 19.12 96.42 66.56
N TYR A 593 20.34 96.84 66.18
CA TYR A 593 20.94 98.08 66.66
C TYR A 593 20.67 99.29 65.78
N THR A 594 19.99 99.16 64.63
CA THR A 594 19.90 100.32 63.71
C THR A 594 18.58 101.08 63.71
N LEU A 595 17.36 100.51 63.65
CA LEU A 595 16.18 101.36 63.43
C LEU A 595 14.89 100.81 64.07
N GLN A 596 14.80 101.00 65.39
CA GLN A 596 13.55 101.21 66.13
C GLN A 596 13.21 102.72 66.12
N ASP A 597 13.31 103.34 64.94
CA ASP A 597 12.71 104.63 64.60
C ASP A 597 11.66 104.32 63.51
N GLU A 598 10.39 104.68 63.77
CA GLU A 598 9.32 104.87 62.76
C GLU A 598 8.66 103.58 62.20
N ALA A 599 7.94 102.77 62.98
CA ALA A 599 6.48 102.87 63.22
C ALA A 599 5.63 103.36 62.04
N SER A 600 4.46 102.74 61.85
CA SER A 600 3.19 103.35 61.41
C SER A 600 2.55 102.72 60.17
N TYR A 601 1.28 102.34 60.38
CA TYR A 601 0.18 102.61 59.46
C TYR A 601 0.09 101.73 58.19
N SER A 602 -0.99 101.05 57.85
CA SER A 602 -2.43 101.19 58.12
C SER A 602 -3.10 100.93 56.75
N ILE A 603 -4.12 100.06 56.66
CA ILE A 603 -5.50 100.50 56.34
C ILE A 603 -5.71 100.60 54.80
N GLU A 604 -6.82 100.30 54.13
CA GLU A 604 -8.26 100.05 54.37
C GLU A 604 -8.67 99.15 53.16
N TYR A 605 -9.48 98.09 53.29
CA TYR A 605 -10.95 98.09 53.28
C TYR A 605 -11.63 98.47 51.96
N GLU A 606 -12.87 97.98 51.87
CA GLU A 606 -13.96 98.33 50.95
C GLU A 606 -13.97 97.54 49.62
N THR A 607 -15.04 96.84 49.21
CA THR A 607 -16.44 96.74 49.66
C THR A 607 -17.09 95.61 48.81
N GLU A 608 -17.90 94.71 49.38
CA GLU A 608 -19.38 94.71 49.28
C GLU A 608 -19.93 94.54 47.83
N GLU A 609 -20.99 93.82 47.52
CA GLU A 609 -21.86 92.88 48.23
C GLU A 609 -22.89 92.40 47.20
N ALA A 610 -23.53 91.27 47.52
CA ALA A 610 -24.98 91.09 47.44
C ALA A 610 -25.68 90.58 46.15
N VAL A 611 -26.59 89.65 46.46
CA VAL A 611 -28.02 89.55 46.10
C VAL A 611 -28.43 88.19 45.49
N GLU A 612 -28.81 87.30 46.41
CA GLU A 612 -29.98 86.39 46.45
C GLU A 612 -31.16 86.78 45.51
N GLU A 613 -32.06 85.95 44.98
CA GLU A 613 -32.97 85.03 45.66
C GLU A 613 -33.97 84.49 44.60
N ASN A 614 -34.31 83.19 44.67
CA ASN A 614 -35.69 82.63 44.69
C ASN A 614 -35.66 81.10 44.71
#